data_AF-A0A9C9X9Q5-F1
#
_entry.id   AF-A0A9C9X9Q5-F1
#
_cell.length_a   1.000
_cell.length_b   1.000
_cell.length_c   1.000
_cell.angle_alpha   90.00
_cell.angle_beta   90.00
_cell.angle_gamma   90.00
#
_symmetry.space_group_name_H-M   'P 1'
#
loop_
_entity.id
_entity.type
_entity.pdbx_description
1 polymer ?
#
loop_
_entity_poly.entity_id
_entity_poly.type
_entity_poly.pdbx_seq_one_letter_code
_entity_poly.pdbx_strand_id
1 'polypeptide(L)' 'MEKKDNMPLWVFLAFSSIETRRGALILIGVCAAFSVLMIPLEWYPWIEWIDWSWTAMMVAVTLWYWLALKWCDKHGIW' A
#
# COMPACT_ATOMS: atom_id res chain seq x y z
N MET A 1 12.76 1.85 8.76
CA MET A 1 13.82 1.27 7.93
C MET A 1 14.91 2.30 7.75
N GLU A 2 16.18 1.98 8.04
CA GLU A 2 17.28 2.91 7.72
C GLU A 2 17.48 2.97 6.20
N LYS A 3 17.61 4.19 5.66
CA LYS A 3 17.82 4.41 4.23
C LYS A 3 19.23 3.92 3.85
N LYS A 4 19.31 2.75 3.22
CA LYS A 4 20.56 2.22 2.62
C LYS A 4 20.88 3.01 1.33
N ASP A 5 22.16 3.21 1.02
CA ASP A 5 22.61 4.01 -0.14
C ASP A 5 22.02 3.57 -1.48
N ASN A 6 21.76 2.27 -1.65
CA ASN A 6 21.19 1.71 -2.89
C ASN A 6 19.65 1.66 -2.89
N MET A 7 18.98 2.22 -1.87
CA MET A 7 17.53 2.18 -1.78
C MET A 7 16.90 3.35 -2.54
N PRO A 8 16.06 3.09 -3.56
CA PRO A 8 15.38 4.16 -4.27
C PRO A 8 14.33 4.82 -3.36
N LEU A 9 14.17 6.13 -3.51
CA LEU A 9 13.30 6.95 -2.65
C LEU A 9 11.86 6.44 -2.59
N TRP A 10 11.32 5.94 -3.70
CA TRP A 10 9.94 5.44 -3.75
C TRP A 10 9.74 4.15 -2.91
N VAL A 11 10.76 3.31 -2.74
CA VAL A 11 10.70 2.14 -1.84
C VAL A 11 10.85 2.57 -0.39
N PHE A 12 11.80 3.47 -0.14
CA PHE A 12 12.02 4.03 1.19
C PHE A 12 10.76 4.71 1.73
N LEU A 13 10.07 5.50 0.90
CA LEU A 13 8.81 6.16 1.29
C LEU A 13 7.69 5.15 1.57
N ALA A 14 7.69 4.00 0.87
CA ALA A 14 6.69 2.97 1.10
C ALA A 14 6.86 2.29 2.48
N PHE A 15 8.10 2.03 2.92
CA PHE A 15 8.38 1.28 4.15
C PHE A 15 9.20 2.05 5.18
N SER A 16 9.13 3.38 5.19
CA SER A 16 9.93 4.23 6.09
C SER A 16 9.74 3.86 7.56
N SER A 17 8.52 3.50 7.95
CA SER A 17 8.14 3.09 9.31
C SER A 17 7.98 1.57 9.50
N ILE A 18 8.32 0.75 8.49
CA ILE A 18 8.13 -0.70 8.55
C ILE A 18 9.48 -1.41 8.45
N GLU A 19 9.84 -2.12 9.52
CA GLU A 19 11.11 -2.86 9.63
C GLU A 19 10.99 -4.35 9.28
N THR A 20 9.77 -4.90 9.24
CA THR A 20 9.57 -6.35 9.04
C THR A 20 8.73 -6.67 7.82
N ARG A 21 9.11 -7.75 7.12
CA ARG A 21 8.36 -8.27 5.96
C ARG A 21 6.90 -8.53 6.27
N ARG A 22 6.64 -9.04 7.47
CA ARG A 22 5.28 -9.32 7.94
C ARG A 22 4.46 -8.04 8.07
N GLY A 23 5.05 -6.95 8.58
CA GLY A 23 4.38 -5.64 8.64
C GLY A 23 4.01 -5.10 7.26
N ALA A 24 4.90 -5.22 6.28
CA ALA A 24 4.61 -4.81 4.91
C ALA A 24 3.49 -5.62 4.26
N LEU A 25 3.48 -6.94 4.46
CA LEU A 25 2.40 -7.81 3.97
C LEU A 25 1.05 -7.47 4.59
N ILE A 26 1.03 -7.17 5.91
CA ILE A 26 -0.19 -6.73 6.59
C ILE A 26 -0.66 -5.40 6.01
N LEU A 27 0.23 -4.42 5.79
CA LEU A 27 -0.14 -3.13 5.21
C LEU A 27 -0.78 -3.29 3.82
N ILE A 28 -0.13 -4.07 2.94
CA ILE A 28 -0.66 -4.37 1.59
C ILE A 28 -2.03 -5.05 1.70
N GLY A 29 -2.17 -6.04 2.60
CA GLY A 29 -3.43 -6.74 2.82
C GLY A 29 -4.55 -5.83 3.31
N VAL A 30 -4.24 -4.90 4.21
CA VAL A 30 -5.19 -3.89 4.72
C VAL A 30 -5.61 -2.95 3.59
N CYS A 31 -4.66 -2.40 2.81
CA CYS A 31 -4.99 -1.54 1.66
C CYS A 31 -5.85 -2.26 0.62
N ALA A 32 -5.56 -3.53 0.33
CA ALA A 32 -6.36 -4.35 -0.57
C ALA A 32 -7.76 -4.66 -0.02
N ALA A 33 -7.89 -4.90 1.29
CA ALA A 33 -9.20 -5.07 1.91
C ALA A 33 -10.02 -3.78 1.84
N PHE A 34 -9.39 -2.63 2.11
CA PHE A 34 -10.04 -1.32 1.99
C PHE A 34 -10.50 -1.02 0.57
N SER A 35 -9.71 -1.35 -0.46
CA SER A 35 -10.13 -1.13 -1.85
C SER A 35 -11.40 -1.93 -2.20
N VAL A 36 -11.52 -3.18 -1.72
CA VAL A 36 -12.71 -4.00 -1.95
C VAL A 36 -13.90 -3.51 -1.12
N LEU A 37 -13.68 -3.10 0.13
CA LEU A 37 -14.74 -2.62 1.01
C LEU A 37 -15.32 -1.27 0.58
N MET A 38 -14.56 -0.44 -0.14
CA MET A 38 -15.05 0.85 -0.66
C MET A 38 -16.05 0.69 -1.82
N ILE A 39 -16.00 -0.42 -2.56
CA ILE A 39 -16.92 -0.70 -3.68
C ILE A 39 -18.39 -0.78 -3.23
N PRO A 40 -18.78 -1.62 -2.25
CA PRO A 40 -20.17 -1.65 -1.77
C PRO A 40 -20.54 -0.40 -0.96
N LEU A 41 -19.56 0.38 -0.48
CA LEU A 41 -19.80 1.57 0.33
C LEU A 41 -20.35 2.73 -0.49
N GLU A 42 -19.98 2.82 -1.77
CA GLU A 42 -20.50 3.79 -2.75
C GLU A 42 -22.02 3.63 -2.99
N TRP A 43 -22.57 2.42 -2.84
CA TRP A 43 -24.00 2.19 -3.02
C TRP A 43 -24.88 2.84 -1.95
N TYR A 44 -24.29 3.39 -0.88
CA TYR A 44 -25.02 4.09 0.16
C TYR A 44 -25.06 5.60 -0.11
N PRO A 45 -26.22 6.16 -0.52
CA PRO A 45 -26.32 7.54 -0.99
C PRO A 45 -26.10 8.61 0.11
N TRP A 46 -26.03 8.22 1.38
CA TRP A 46 -25.70 9.15 2.47
C TRP A 46 -24.19 9.43 2.61
N ILE A 47 -23.36 8.81 1.76
CA ILE A 47 -21.89 8.90 1.78
C ILE A 47 -21.40 9.55 0.47
N GLU A 48 -21.83 10.78 0.20
CA GLU A 48 -21.53 11.48 -1.07
C GLU A 48 -20.03 11.75 -1.30
N TRP A 49 -19.21 11.67 -0.25
CA TRP A 49 -17.75 11.89 -0.31
C TRP A 49 -16.92 10.65 -0.72
N ILE A 50 -17.54 9.46 -0.83
CA ILE A 50 -16.87 8.21 -1.21
C ILE A 50 -17.34 7.87 -2.63
N ASP A 51 -16.43 8.08 -3.56
CA ASP A 51 -16.60 7.80 -4.98
C ASP A 51 -15.55 6.76 -5.43
N TRP A 52 -15.68 6.24 -6.66
CA TRP A 52 -14.73 5.31 -7.29
C TRP A 52 -13.27 5.77 -7.23
N SER A 53 -13.05 7.08 -7.12
CA SER A 53 -11.71 7.66 -6.92
C SER A 53 -10.98 7.11 -5.69
N TRP A 54 -11.69 6.84 -4.59
CA TRP A 54 -11.10 6.24 -3.38
C TRP A 54 -10.65 4.80 -3.62
N THR A 55 -11.48 4.02 -4.30
CA THR A 55 -11.14 2.65 -4.71
C THR A 55 -9.93 2.64 -5.63
N ALA A 56 -9.92 3.50 -6.65
CA ALA A 56 -8.81 3.63 -7.59
C ALA A 56 -7.50 4.04 -6.90
N MET A 57 -7.56 5.00 -5.96
CA MET A 57 -6.42 5.42 -5.16
C MET A 57 -5.88 4.27 -4.31
N MET A 58 -6.76 3.53 -3.60
CA MET A 58 -6.35 2.40 -2.77
C MET A 58 -5.72 1.28 -3.61
N VAL A 59 -6.23 1.00 -4.81
CA VAL A 59 -5.61 0.05 -5.75
C VAL A 59 -4.23 0.51 -6.18
N ALA A 60 -4.07 1.79 -6.55
CA ALA A 60 -2.78 2.34 -6.96
C ALA A 60 -1.75 2.27 -5.82
N VAL A 61 -2.15 2.62 -4.60
CA VAL A 61 -1.32 2.53 -3.39
C VAL A 61 -0.94 1.07 -3.07
N THR A 62 -1.89 0.14 -3.20
CA THR A 62 -1.64 -1.29 -3.01
C THR A 62 -0.61 -1.81 -4.01
N LEU A 63 -0.73 -1.44 -5.29
CA LEU A 63 0.23 -1.79 -6.33
C LEU A 63 1.61 -1.21 -6.04
N TRP A 64 1.67 0.05 -5.58
CA TRP A 64 2.92 0.69 -5.21
C TRP A 64 3.63 -0.04 -4.06
N TYR A 65 2.91 -0.35 -2.97
CA TYR A 65 3.46 -1.14 -1.86
C TYR A 65 3.89 -2.54 -2.30
N TRP A 66 3.12 -3.18 -3.19
CA TRP A 66 3.47 -4.49 -3.70
C TRP A 66 4.76 -4.47 -4.54
N LEU A 67 4.92 -3.47 -5.42
CA LEU A 67 6.15 -3.28 -6.19
C LEU A 67 7.34 -2.97 -5.28
N ALA A 68 7.13 -2.16 -4.25
CA ALA A 68 8.15 -1.85 -3.26
C ALA A 68 8.58 -3.12 -2.50
N LEU A 69 7.61 -3.96 -2.10
CA LEU A 69 7.88 -5.22 -1.41
C LEU A 69 8.69 -6.17 -2.30
N LYS A 70 8.31 -6.29 -3.58
CA LYS A 70 9.04 -7.11 -4.55
C LYS A 70 10.48 -6.63 -4.75
N TRP A 71 10.71 -5.32 -4.71
CA TRP A 71 12.05 -4.75 -4.76
C TRP A 71 12.85 -5.08 -3.49
N CYS A 72 12.25 -4.93 -2.30
CA CYS A 72 12.87 -5.28 -1.02
C CYS A 72 13.21 -6.76 -0.90
N ASP A 73 12.30 -7.66 -1.32
CA ASP A 73 12.52 -9.10 -1.32
C ASP A 73 13.67 -9.48 -2.27
N LYS A 74 13.81 -8.80 -3.43
CA LYS A 74 14.92 -9.04 -4.37
C LYS A 74 16.30 -8.59 -3.84
N HIS A 75 16.33 -7.55 -3.01
CA HIS A 75 17.57 -6.97 -2.50
C HIS A 75 17.88 -7.36 -1.04
N GLY A 76 17.11 -8.27 -0.44
CA GLY A 76 17.34 -8.75 0.92
C GLY A 76 17.35 -7.62 1.96
N ILE A 77 16.44 -6.65 1.81
CA ILE A 77 16.46 -5.42 2.61
C ILE A 77 16.01 -5.66 4.06
N TRP A 78 15.12 -6.65 4.26
CA TRP A 78 14.53 -7.06 5.53
C TRP A 78 15.53 -7.62 6.53
#